data_AF-A0AAQ0E8S6-F1
#
_entry.id   AF-A0AAQ0E8S6-F1
#
_cell.length_a   1.000
_cell.length_b   1.000
_cell.length_c   1.000
_cell.angle_alpha   90.00
_cell.angle_beta   90.00
_cell.angle_gamma   90.00
#
_symmetry.space_group_name_H-M   'P 1'
#
loop_
_entity.id
_entity.type
_entity.pdbx_description
1 polymer ?
#
loop_
_entity_poly.entity_id
_entity_poly.type
_entity_poly.pdbx_seq_one_letter_code
_entity_poly.pdbx_strand_id
1 'polypeptide(L)'
;MPNYHFFKQGQSLTYLDANAPSYSDERRHLVAQGFAAIAAPTFADSPSKALELLCAHQKQHELHADGLTLTVSEVPASAASLSGK
;
A
#
# COMPACT_ATOMS: atom_id res chain seq x y z
N MET A 1 9.41 -10.92 12.54
CA MET A 1 8.12 -10.48 11.99
C MET A 1 8.39 -9.24 11.13
N PRO A 2 8.06 -9.26 9.83
CA PRO A 2 8.30 -8.14 8.93
C PRO A 2 7.45 -6.92 9.33
N ASN A 3 7.92 -5.73 8.95
CA ASN A 3 7.30 -4.46 9.34
C ASN A 3 6.92 -3.66 8.09
N TYR A 4 5.68 -3.80 7.64
CA TYR A 4 5.26 -3.28 6.35
C TYR A 4 4.88 -1.80 6.43
N HIS A 5 5.47 -0.99 5.57
CA HIS A 5 5.15 0.44 5.42
C HIS A 5 4.56 0.69 4.04
N PHE A 6 3.31 1.15 4.00
CA PHE A 6 2.56 1.38 2.76
C PHE A 6 2.71 2.80 2.23
N PHE A 7 2.80 2.89 0.91
CA PHE A 7 2.95 4.14 0.16
C PHE A 7 1.95 4.20 -0.99
N LYS A 8 1.33 5.37 -1.20
CA LYS A 8 0.32 5.59 -2.24
C LYS A 8 0.70 6.74 -3.16
N GLN A 9 0.43 6.57 -4.44
CA GLN A 9 0.50 7.63 -5.45
C GLN A 9 -0.71 7.50 -6.38
N GLY A 10 -1.67 8.42 -6.31
CA GLY A 10 -2.91 8.32 -7.08
C GLY A 10 -3.67 7.02 -6.75
N GLN A 11 -3.80 6.12 -7.73
CA GLN A 11 -4.42 4.80 -7.57
C GLN A 11 -3.42 3.67 -7.30
N SER A 12 -2.11 3.96 -7.36
CA SER A 12 -1.06 2.97 -7.12
C SER A 12 -0.75 2.87 -5.63
N LEU A 13 -0.68 1.63 -5.13
CA LEU A 13 -0.28 1.29 -3.77
C LEU A 13 0.93 0.36 -3.82
N THR A 14 1.96 0.67 -3.04
CA THR A 14 3.14 -0.18 -2.85
C THR A 14 3.50 -0.27 -1.37
N TYR A 15 4.39 -1.19 -1.03
CA TYR A 15 4.86 -1.39 0.33
C TYR A 15 6.36 -1.68 0.37
N LEU A 16 6.99 -1.33 1.49
CA LEU A 16 8.37 -1.69 1.81
C LEU A 16 8.41 -2.37 3.18
N ASP A 17 9.40 -3.24 3.41
CA ASP A 17 9.71 -3.71 4.76
C ASP A 17 10.61 -2.69 5.47
N ALA A 18 10.09 -2.05 6.51
CA ALA A 18 10.78 -1.07 7.33
C ALA A 18 11.94 -1.66 8.14
N ASN A 19 11.99 -2.99 8.31
CA ASN A 19 13.12 -3.66 8.93
C ASN A 19 14.25 -3.98 7.94
N ALA A 20 14.01 -3.85 6.63
CA ALA A 20 15.03 -4.11 5.63
C ALA A 20 16.13 -3.04 5.68
N PRO A 21 17.41 -3.41 5.52
CA PRO A 21 18.51 -2.45 5.52
C PRO A 21 18.39 -1.43 4.37
N SER A 22 17.79 -1.84 3.25
CA SER A 22 17.53 -1.00 2.07
C SER A 22 16.38 -0.01 2.23
N TYR A 23 15.61 -0.11 3.32
CA TYR A 23 14.37 0.66 3.53
C TYR A 23 14.57 2.17 3.34
N SER A 24 15.66 2.72 3.88
CA SER A 24 15.92 4.17 3.82
C SER A 24 16.09 4.66 2.39
N ASP A 25 16.84 3.93 1.56
CA ASP A 25 17.08 4.29 0.17
C ASP A 25 15.85 4.04 -0.69
N GLU A 26 15.19 2.88 -0.55
CA GLU A 26 13.95 2.56 -1.27
C GLU A 26 12.83 3.57 -0.95
N ARG A 27 12.69 3.96 0.32
CA ARG A 27 11.74 5.01 0.73
C ARG A 27 12.06 6.33 0.06
N ARG A 28 13.33 6.76 0.02
CA ARG A 28 13.69 8.01 -0.68
C ARG A 28 13.34 7.93 -2.16
N HIS A 29 13.57 6.80 -2.82
CA HIS A 29 13.19 6.61 -4.21
C HIS A 29 11.68 6.70 -4.43
N LEU A 30 10.87 6.11 -3.55
CA LEU A 30 9.41 6.20 -3.62
C LEU A 30 8.93 7.65 -3.43
N VAL A 31 9.46 8.34 -2.42
CA VAL A 31 9.12 9.75 -2.17
C VAL A 31 9.51 10.65 -3.35
N ALA A 32 10.70 10.43 -3.94
CA ALA A 32 11.14 11.16 -5.12
C ALA A 32 10.27 10.91 -6.36
N GLN A 33 9.66 9.71 -6.46
CA GLN A 33 8.69 9.37 -7.49
C GLN A 33 7.30 9.97 -7.23
N GLY A 34 7.05 10.55 -6.05
CA GLY A 34 5.77 11.15 -5.68
C GLY A 34 4.84 10.24 -4.87
N PHE A 35 5.35 9.11 -4.36
CA PHE A 35 4.61 8.30 -3.40
C PHE A 35 4.64 8.92 -2.00
N ALA A 36 3.50 8.91 -1.33
CA ALA A 36 3.37 9.34 0.06
C ALA A 36 3.08 8.15 0.98
N ALA A 37 3.74 8.10 2.13
CA ALA A 37 3.41 7.16 3.20
C ALA A 37 1.98 7.42 3.69
N ILE A 38 1.16 6.38 3.77
CA ILE A 38 -0.26 6.53 4.19
C ILE A 38 -0.50 6.22 5.67
N ALA A 39 0.44 5.56 6.34
CA ALA A 39 0.41 5.29 7.76
C ALA A 39 1.80 4.94 8.29
N ALA A 40 1.92 4.80 9.61
CA ALA A 40 3.11 4.22 10.21
C ALA A 40 3.32 2.75 9.77
N PRO A 41 4.56 2.23 9.82
CA PRO A 41 4.83 0.82 9.62
C PRO A 41 4.04 -0.09 10.56
N THR A 42 3.54 -1.21 10.03
CA THR A 42 2.76 -2.19 10.77
C THR A 42 3.42 -3.56 10.72
N PHE A 43 3.63 -4.15 11.90
CA PHE A 43 4.07 -5.53 12.01
C PHE A 43 2.95 -6.49 11.61
N ALA A 44 3.22 -7.38 10.68
CA ALA A 44 2.32 -8.47 10.31
C ALA A 44 3.11 -9.64 9.71
N ASP A 45 2.48 -10.81 9.62
CA ASP A 45 3.07 -11.97 8.96
C ASP A 45 3.01 -11.89 7.43
N SER A 46 2.15 -11.01 6.89
CA SER A 46 1.99 -10.80 5.45
C SER A 46 1.55 -9.37 5.12
N PRO A 47 1.82 -8.87 3.89
CA PRO A 47 1.41 -7.53 3.48
C PRO A 47 -0.12 -7.38 3.48
N SER A 48 -0.86 -8.42 3.09
CA SER A 48 -2.33 -8.40 3.11
C SER A 48 -2.88 -8.22 4.53
N LYS A 49 -2.27 -8.88 5.52
CA LYS A 49 -2.64 -8.70 6.94
C LYS A 49 -2.30 -7.31 7.45
N ALA A 50 -1.13 -6.77 7.10
CA ALA A 50 -0.77 -5.40 7.48
C ALA A 50 -1.73 -4.37 6.88
N LEU A 51 -2.17 -4.58 5.63
CA LEU A 51 -3.14 -3.69 4.98
C LEU A 51 -4.54 -3.82 5.60
N GLU A 52 -4.99 -5.03 5.93
CA GLU A 52 -6.26 -5.25 6.64
C GLU A 52 -6.28 -4.51 7.98
N LEU A 53 -5.21 -4.61 8.77
CA LEU A 53 -5.05 -3.90 10.03
C LEU A 53 -5.05 -2.38 9.84
N LEU A 54 -4.39 -1.88 8.81
CA LEU A 54 -4.34 -0.45 8.47
C LEU A 54 -5.73 0.09 8.08
N CYS A 55 -6.46 -0.65 7.23
CA CYS A 55 -7.84 -0.32 6.86
C CYS A 55 -8.78 -0.38 8.07
N ALA A 56 -8.62 -1.36 8.96
CA ALA A 56 -9.42 -1.43 10.18
C ALA A 56 -9.14 -0.22 11.09
N HIS A 57 -7.88 0.17 11.25
CA HIS A 57 -7.48 1.31 12.06
C HIS A 57 -8.00 2.64 11.50
N GLN A 58 -7.96 2.80 10.17
CA GLN A 58 -8.56 3.98 9.50
C GLN A 58 -10.08 4.01 9.64
N LYS A 59 -10.77 2.87 9.49
CA LYS A 59 -12.22 2.78 9.71
C LYS A 59 -12.64 3.08 11.14
N GLN A 60 -11.81 2.76 12.13
CA GLN A 60 -12.06 3.18 13.52
C GLN A 60 -11.89 4.69 13.70
N HIS A 61 -11.01 5.32 12.92
CA HIS A 61 -10.84 6.78 12.89
C HIS A 61 -11.97 7.48 12.11
N GLU A 62 -12.47 6.88 11.03
CA GLU A 62 -13.60 7.37 10.22
C GLU A 62 -14.97 7.07 10.85
N LEU A 63 -15.08 6.12 11.78
CA LEU A 63 -16.31 6.00 12.61
C LEU A 63 -16.49 7.18 13.58
N HIS A 64 -15.51 8.07 13.65
CA HIS A 64 -15.64 9.40 14.26
C HIS A 64 -15.62 10.55 13.22
N ALA A 65 -15.46 10.23 11.94
CA ALA A 65 -15.42 11.18 10.83
C ALA A 65 -15.89 10.49 9.52
N ASP A 66 -17.21 10.37 9.38
CA ASP A 66 -17.99 10.20 8.15
C ASP A 66 -17.32 9.53 6.92
N GLY A 67 -17.51 8.22 6.81
CA GLY A 67 -17.86 7.49 5.58
C GLY A 67 -17.07 7.72 4.29
N LEU A 68 -16.05 6.90 4.02
CA LEU A 68 -15.61 6.64 2.65
C LEU A 68 -15.16 5.19 2.43
N THR A 69 -15.98 4.43 1.72
CA THR A 69 -15.71 3.03 1.35
C THR A 69 -14.66 2.97 0.24
N LEU A 70 -13.42 2.64 0.60
CA LEU A 70 -12.37 2.33 -0.39
C LEU A 70 -12.54 0.89 -0.90
N THR A 71 -13.05 0.72 -2.11
CA THR A 71 -13.08 -0.57 -2.80
C THR A 71 -11.70 -0.86 -3.41
N VAL A 72 -11.05 -1.91 -2.93
CA VAL A 72 -9.82 -2.44 -3.54
C VAL A 72 -10.22 -3.14 -4.83
N SER A 73 -9.86 -2.57 -5.98
CA SER A 73 -10.04 -3.19 -7.28
C SER A 73 -8.84 -4.10 -7.55
N GLU A 74 -9.05 -5.41 -7.42
CA GLU A 74 -8.09 -6.42 -7.87
C GLU A 74 -8.02 -6.35 -9.40
N VAL A 75 -6.88 -5.92 -9.93
CA VAL A 75 -6.64 -5.88 -11.38
C VAL A 75 -6.06 -7.24 -11.80
N PRO A 76 -6.71 -8.04 -12.64
CA PRO A 76 -6.06 -9.21 -13.21
C PRO A 76 -5.05 -8.76 -14.26
N ALA A 77 -3.79 -9.14 -14.05
CA ALA A 77 -2.74 -9.02 -15.04
C ALA A 77 -2.97 -10.03 -16.17
N SER A 78 -3.43 -9.57 -17.34
CA SER A 78 -3.12 -10.16 -18.66
C SER A 78 -3.75 -9.31 -19.77
N ALA A 79 -2.94 -8.46 -20.40
CA ALA A 79 -3.23 -7.91 -21.71
C ALA A 79 -1.94 -7.85 -22.54
N ALA A 80 -1.54 -9.02 -23.03
CA ALA A 80 -0.73 -9.20 -24.23
C ALA A 80 -1.47 -10.31 -25.01
N SER A 81 -1.83 -10.20 -26.29
CA SER A 81 -1.17 -9.49 -27.39
C SER A 81 -2.16 -9.11 -28.49
N LEU A 82 -1.95 -7.89 -29.01
CA LEU A 82 -1.88 -7.51 -30.43
C LEU A 82 -2.52 -8.41 -31.51
N SER A 83 -3.52 -7.81 -32.16
CA SER A 83 -3.64 -7.54 -33.62
C SER A 83 -3.40 -8.68 -34.62
N GLY A 84 -4.46 -8.99 -35.38
CA GLY A 84 -4.44 -9.93 -36.50
C GLY A 84 -3.66 -9.48 -37.73
N LYS A 85 -3.28 -10.45 -38.57
CA LYS A 85 -3.90 -10.72 -39.87
C LYS A 85 -3.52 -12.12 -40.32
#